data_AF-A0A5B0PSD8-F1
#
_entry.id   AF-A0A5B0PSD8-F1
#
_cell.length_a   1.000
_cell.length_b   1.000
_cell.length_c   1.000
_cell.angle_alpha   90.00
_cell.angle_beta   90.00
_cell.angle_gamma   90.00
#
_symmetry.space_group_name_H-M   'P 1'
#
loop_
_entity.id
_entity.type
_entity.pdbx_description
1 polymer ?
#
loop_
_entity_poly.entity_id
_entity_poly.type
_entity_poly.pdbx_seq_one_letter_code
_entity_poly.pdbx_strand_id
1 'polypeptide(L)'
;MSMGNDWQRGSLGFVLVTLIITLYLGQVAAGTTQHCGYHFSPTSSKGKGASCMQNDKDDKLCVLDSCTSDASGLKWDLVRYNYCRHGQRITPEAVKPAQYFRRKDYVEVQKDGSDKWVHCAYSSPTNYQMTCSDCSS
;
A
#
# COMPACT_ATOMS: atom_id res chain seq x y z
N MET A 1 9.38 62.35 -19.80
CA MET A 1 10.28 61.18 -19.72
C MET A 1 11.21 61.47 -18.54
N SER A 2 11.22 60.75 -17.42
CA SER A 2 11.41 59.31 -17.27
C SER A 2 10.75 58.81 -15.98
N MET A 3 9.84 57.84 -16.10
CA MET A 3 9.45 56.95 -15.01
C MET A 3 10.27 55.69 -15.18
N GLY A 4 11.09 55.35 -14.18
CA GLY A 4 11.77 54.07 -14.19
C GLY A 4 12.88 54.05 -13.17
N ASN A 5 12.62 53.42 -12.03
CA ASN A 5 13.36 52.23 -11.60
C ASN A 5 13.04 51.93 -10.13
N ASP A 6 11.88 51.37 -9.84
CA ASP A 6 11.58 50.89 -8.48
C ASP A 6 10.72 49.63 -8.44
N TRP A 7 10.77 48.80 -9.49
CA TRP A 7 9.94 47.60 -9.59
C TRP A 7 10.74 46.33 -9.88
N GLN A 8 11.82 46.07 -9.13
CA GLN A 8 12.51 44.77 -9.25
C GLN A 8 12.93 44.13 -7.92
N ARG A 9 12.66 44.76 -6.77
CA ARG A 9 13.12 44.21 -5.48
C ARG A 9 12.15 43.25 -4.80
N GLY A 10 10.91 43.16 -5.29
CA GLY A 10 9.86 42.32 -4.69
C GLY A 10 9.66 40.94 -5.33
N SER A 11 10.17 40.67 -6.54
CA SER A 11 9.90 39.39 -7.22
C SER A 11 10.88 38.28 -6.86
N LEU A 12 12.09 38.61 -6.40
CA LEU A 12 13.13 37.61 -6.13
C LEU A 12 12.82 36.75 -4.89
N GLY A 13 12.20 37.34 -3.86
CA GLY A 13 11.83 36.63 -2.63
C GLY A 13 10.67 35.65 -2.83
N PHE A 14 9.67 36.02 -3.64
CA PHE A 14 8.53 35.13 -3.91
C PHE A 14 8.95 33.90 -4.71
N VAL A 15 9.82 34.04 -5.73
CA VAL A 15 10.33 32.90 -6.51
C VAL A 15 11.09 31.91 -5.64
N LEU A 16 11.89 32.40 -4.67
CA LEU A 16 12.63 31.54 -3.76
C LEU A 16 11.71 30.73 -2.83
N VAL A 17 10.64 31.34 -2.33
CA VAL A 17 9.66 30.64 -1.47
C VAL A 17 8.87 29.59 -2.28
N THR A 18 8.43 29.89 -3.51
CA THR A 18 7.78 28.89 -4.37
C THR A 18 8.74 27.76 -4.75
N LEU A 19 10.02 28.06 -5.00
CA LEU A 19 11.05 27.05 -5.30
C LEU A 19 11.30 26.14 -4.10
N ILE A 20 11.36 26.69 -2.88
CA ILE A 20 11.51 25.91 -1.65
C ILE A 20 10.28 25.02 -1.42
N ILE A 21 9.07 25.52 -1.64
CA ILE A 21 7.83 24.72 -1.50
C ILE A 21 7.77 23.60 -2.54
N THR A 22 8.14 23.86 -3.79
CA THR A 22 8.21 22.80 -4.83
C THR A 22 9.33 21.80 -4.56
N LEU A 23 10.47 22.24 -4.03
CA LEU A 23 11.55 21.34 -3.61
C LEU A 23 11.11 20.48 -2.41
N TYR A 24 10.46 21.04 -1.38
CA TYR A 24 9.93 20.28 -0.24
C TYR A 24 8.82 19.30 -0.65
N LEU A 25 7.92 19.69 -1.56
CA LEU A 25 6.91 18.78 -2.10
C LEU A 25 7.53 17.70 -3.00
N GLY A 26 8.59 18.02 -3.74
CA GLY A 26 9.36 17.06 -4.55
C GLY A 26 10.31 16.17 -3.73
N GLN A 27 10.58 16.52 -2.47
CA GLN A 27 11.32 15.72 -1.49
C GLN A 27 10.42 14.72 -0.74
N VAL A 28 9.10 14.80 -0.88
CA VAL A 28 8.26 13.60 -0.80
C VAL A 28 8.55 12.82 -2.08
N ALA A 29 9.74 12.23 -2.11
CA ALA A 29 10.13 11.31 -3.14
C ALA A 29 8.93 10.39 -3.36
N ALA A 30 8.42 10.40 -4.58
CA ALA A 30 7.56 9.36 -5.08
C ALA A 30 8.38 8.06 -4.98
N GLY A 31 8.45 7.48 -3.77
CA GLY A 31 8.85 6.12 -3.57
C GLY A 31 7.96 5.33 -4.51
N THR A 32 8.57 4.57 -5.42
CA THR A 32 7.82 3.72 -6.33
C THR A 32 6.87 2.87 -5.50
N THR A 33 5.57 3.09 -5.65
CA THR A 33 4.54 2.33 -4.93
C THR A 33 4.82 0.85 -5.11
N GLN A 34 5.15 0.18 -4.01
CA GLN A 34 5.39 -1.25 -4.02
C GLN A 34 4.04 -1.96 -4.03
N HIS A 35 3.78 -2.73 -5.08
CA HIS A 35 2.64 -3.62 -5.11
C HIS A 35 2.97 -4.90 -4.34
N CYS A 36 2.05 -5.34 -3.48
CA CYS A 36 2.15 -6.57 -2.70
C CYS A 36 1.28 -7.66 -3.36
N GLY A 37 1.38 -7.76 -4.69
CA GLY A 37 0.47 -8.56 -5.51
C GLY A 37 0.64 -10.06 -5.38
N TYR A 38 1.71 -10.56 -4.75
CA TYR A 38 1.94 -11.97 -4.45
C TYR A 38 1.62 -12.31 -3.00
N HIS A 39 2.14 -11.53 -2.05
CA HIS A 39 1.96 -11.76 -0.61
C HIS A 39 1.97 -10.44 0.16
N PHE A 40 1.18 -10.40 1.23
CA PHE A 40 1.31 -9.38 2.26
C PHE A 40 1.05 -9.96 3.64
N SER A 41 1.81 -9.47 4.61
CA SER A 41 1.61 -9.69 6.04
C SER A 41 1.98 -8.41 6.79
N PRO A 42 1.24 -8.00 7.83
CA PRO A 42 1.57 -6.81 8.63
C PRO A 42 2.87 -6.97 9.42
N THR A 43 3.42 -8.18 9.47
CA THR A 43 4.70 -8.53 10.10
C THR A 43 5.54 -9.37 9.15
N SER A 44 6.86 -9.13 9.11
CA SER A 44 7.81 -9.93 8.34
C SER A 44 8.72 -10.77 9.24
N SER A 45 9.14 -11.93 8.72
CA SER A 45 10.19 -12.74 9.33
C SER A 45 11.59 -12.14 9.17
N LYS A 46 11.76 -11.19 8.24
CA LYS A 46 13.05 -10.52 7.96
C LYS A 46 13.37 -9.36 8.91
N GLY A 47 12.42 -8.92 9.74
CA GLY A 47 12.65 -7.83 10.68
C GLY A 47 11.40 -7.01 11.01
N LYS A 48 11.61 -5.80 11.50
CA LYS A 48 10.51 -4.87 11.82
C LYS A 48 9.92 -4.31 10.52
N GLY A 49 8.64 -4.59 10.27
CA GLY A 49 7.91 -4.08 9.12
C GLY A 49 6.89 -5.09 8.59
N ALA A 50 6.06 -4.62 7.68
CA ALA A 50 5.17 -5.47 6.89
C ALA A 50 5.96 -6.17 5.79
N SER A 51 5.66 -7.45 5.56
CA SER A 51 6.12 -8.17 4.37
C SER A 51 5.25 -7.77 3.20
N CYS A 52 5.88 -7.40 2.09
CA CYS A 52 5.21 -7.03 0.86
C CYS A 52 5.96 -7.62 -0.33
N MET A 53 5.32 -8.59 -0.99
CA MET A 53 5.90 -9.28 -2.13
C MET A 53 5.07 -9.04 -3.38
N GLN A 54 5.72 -8.61 -4.46
CA GLN A 54 5.10 -8.55 -5.79
C GLN A 54 5.21 -9.87 -6.55
N ASN A 55 6.22 -10.66 -6.23
CA ASN A 55 6.51 -11.97 -6.82
C ASN A 55 6.96 -12.93 -5.69
N ASP A 56 7.32 -14.17 -6.03
CA ASP A 56 7.69 -15.20 -5.06
C ASP A 56 9.14 -15.12 -4.54
N LYS A 57 9.91 -14.09 -4.95
CA LYS A 57 11.34 -13.95 -4.68
C LYS A 57 11.66 -12.71 -3.84
N ASP A 58 11.01 -11.60 -4.16
CA ASP A 58 11.32 -10.29 -3.62
C ASP A 58 10.33 -9.93 -2.52
N ASP A 59 10.73 -10.17 -1.27
CA ASP A 59 10.02 -9.69 -0.09
C ASP A 59 10.64 -8.39 0.41
N LYS A 60 9.90 -7.29 0.21
CA LYS A 60 10.22 -5.95 0.66
C LYS A 60 9.68 -5.73 2.06
N LEU A 61 10.50 -5.09 2.89
CA LEU A 61 10.12 -4.65 4.23
C LEU A 61 9.52 -3.25 4.14
N CYS A 62 8.22 -3.13 4.41
CA CYS A 62 7.49 -1.87 4.32
C CYS A 62 7.02 -1.35 5.67
N VAL A 63 6.87 -0.03 5.79
CA VAL A 63 6.21 0.60 6.93
C VAL A 63 4.71 0.35 6.81
N LEU A 64 4.11 -0.35 7.80
CA LEU A 64 2.71 -0.77 7.73
C LEU A 64 1.74 0.40 7.48
N ASP A 65 1.98 1.56 8.10
CA ASP A 65 1.12 2.73 7.94
C ASP A 65 1.16 3.35 6.53
N SER A 66 2.20 3.04 5.75
CA SER A 66 2.30 3.41 4.33
C SER A 66 1.46 2.52 3.41
N CYS A 67 0.88 1.45 3.95
CA CYS A 67 0.20 0.43 3.17
C CYS A 67 -1.32 0.64 3.14
N THR A 68 -1.91 0.46 1.96
CA THR A 68 -3.36 0.51 1.73
C THR A 68 -3.76 -0.54 0.71
N SER A 69 -5.00 -1.03 0.76
CA SER A 69 -5.50 -1.88 -0.31
C SER A 69 -5.61 -1.08 -1.61
N ASP A 70 -5.16 -1.66 -2.72
CA ASP A 70 -5.07 -0.96 -4.00
C ASP A 70 -6.42 -0.46 -4.54
N ALA A 71 -7.48 -1.25 -4.38
CA ALA A 71 -8.77 -0.97 -5.00
C ALA A 71 -9.67 -0.03 -4.19
N SER A 72 -9.49 0.05 -2.87
CA SER A 72 -10.38 0.84 -1.99
C SER A 72 -9.65 1.83 -1.08
N GLY A 73 -8.32 1.81 -1.05
CA GLY A 73 -7.52 2.64 -0.14
C GLY A 73 -7.63 2.27 1.34
N LEU A 74 -8.29 1.15 1.70
CA LEU A 74 -8.45 0.73 3.08
C LEU A 74 -7.10 0.41 3.74
N LYS A 75 -6.98 0.77 5.02
CA LYS A 75 -5.91 0.31 5.89
C LYS A 75 -6.07 -1.18 6.19
N TRP A 76 -4.96 -1.84 6.51
CA TRP A 76 -4.88 -3.30 6.69
C TRP A 76 -5.90 -3.85 7.70
N ASP A 77 -6.10 -3.15 8.81
CA ASP A 77 -7.05 -3.49 9.87
C ASP A 77 -8.51 -3.55 9.41
N LEU A 78 -8.83 -2.85 8.30
CA LEU A 78 -10.16 -2.80 7.68
C LEU A 78 -10.30 -3.76 6.49
N VAL A 79 -9.22 -4.35 5.99
CA VAL A 79 -9.27 -5.30 4.87
C VAL A 79 -10.05 -6.55 5.25
N ARG A 80 -11.01 -6.93 4.41
CA ARG A 80 -11.81 -8.16 4.55
C ARG A 80 -11.96 -8.84 3.20
N TYR A 81 -11.95 -10.17 3.20
CA TYR A 81 -12.15 -11.02 2.02
C TYR A 81 -13.53 -11.68 2.05
N ASN A 82 -14.26 -11.61 0.94
CA ASN A 82 -15.58 -12.21 0.80
C ASN A 82 -15.53 -13.52 -0.01
N TYR A 83 -16.62 -14.29 0.03
CA TYR A 83 -16.78 -15.52 -0.75
C TYR A 83 -15.67 -16.55 -0.52
N CYS A 84 -15.13 -16.58 0.69
CA CYS A 84 -14.09 -17.50 1.10
C CYS A 84 -14.63 -18.92 1.28
N ARG A 85 -13.80 -19.91 1.05
CA ARG A 85 -14.14 -21.33 1.11
C ARG A 85 -13.15 -22.09 1.97
N HIS A 86 -13.67 -23.06 2.71
CA HIS A 86 -12.87 -24.08 3.40
C HIS A 86 -13.36 -25.45 2.92
N GLY A 87 -12.59 -26.09 2.04
CA GLY A 87 -13.08 -27.24 1.28
C GLY A 87 -14.22 -26.84 0.34
N GLN A 88 -15.35 -27.57 0.41
CA GLN A 88 -16.53 -27.30 -0.43
C GLN A 88 -17.50 -26.26 0.18
N ARG A 89 -17.29 -25.79 1.41
CA ARG A 89 -18.21 -24.88 2.10
C ARG A 89 -17.76 -23.43 1.94
N ILE A 90 -18.69 -22.58 1.51
CA ILE A 90 -18.52 -21.11 1.48
C ILE A 90 -18.76 -20.58 2.90
N THR A 91 -17.88 -19.69 3.38
CA THR A 91 -18.10 -18.96 4.62
C THR A 91 -19.06 -17.80 4.35
N PRO A 92 -20.17 -17.69 5.10
CA PRO A 92 -21.13 -16.60 4.91
C PRO A 92 -20.56 -15.23 5.28
N GLU A 93 -19.55 -15.21 6.15
CA GLU A 93 -18.95 -13.99 6.69
C GLU A 93 -17.68 -13.60 5.93
N ALA A 94 -17.43 -12.28 5.91
CA ALA A 94 -16.19 -11.71 5.43
C ALA A 94 -15.03 -12.09 6.36
N VAL A 95 -13.91 -12.51 5.80
CA VAL A 95 -12.74 -12.99 6.53
C VAL A 95 -11.74 -11.85 6.73
N LYS A 96 -11.40 -11.58 8.00
CA LYS A 96 -10.25 -10.73 8.34
C LYS A 96 -8.93 -11.51 8.14
N PRO A 97 -8.00 -11.01 7.33
CA PRO A 97 -6.73 -11.67 7.09
C PRO A 97 -5.73 -11.41 8.24
N ALA A 98 -4.97 -12.43 8.64
CA ALA A 98 -3.65 -12.27 9.27
C ALA A 98 -2.58 -12.00 8.22
N GLN A 99 -2.69 -12.67 7.07
CA GLN A 99 -1.86 -12.50 5.88
C GLN A 99 -2.57 -13.13 4.68
N TYR A 100 -2.07 -12.85 3.47
CA TYR A 100 -2.55 -13.52 2.27
C TYR A 100 -1.43 -13.92 1.31
N PHE A 101 -1.73 -14.91 0.46
CA PHE A 101 -1.00 -15.21 -0.77
C PHE A 101 -1.97 -15.19 -1.94
N ARG A 102 -1.66 -14.41 -2.98
CA ARG A 102 -2.43 -14.40 -4.20
C ARG A 102 -1.97 -15.52 -5.11
N ARG A 103 -2.94 -16.30 -5.58
CA ARG A 103 -2.76 -17.36 -6.57
C ARG A 103 -3.42 -16.95 -7.87
N LYS A 104 -3.30 -17.79 -8.90
CA LYS A 104 -3.83 -17.50 -10.24
C LYS A 104 -5.33 -17.20 -10.22
N ASP A 105 -6.11 -18.05 -9.54
CA ASP A 105 -7.58 -18.03 -9.61
C ASP A 105 -8.26 -17.75 -8.26
N TYR A 106 -7.49 -17.62 -7.18
CA TYR A 106 -7.99 -17.36 -5.83
C TYR A 106 -6.93 -16.68 -4.96
N VAL A 107 -7.34 -16.24 -3.77
CA VAL A 107 -6.44 -15.77 -2.71
C VAL A 107 -6.47 -16.76 -1.56
N GLU A 108 -5.31 -17.23 -1.13
CA GLU A 108 -5.15 -17.94 0.13
C GLU A 108 -5.04 -16.93 1.26
N VAL A 109 -5.96 -17.01 2.20
CA VAL A 109 -6.03 -16.06 3.33
C VAL A 109 -5.90 -16.86 4.62
N GLN A 110 -4.92 -16.50 5.44
CA GLN A 110 -4.89 -16.95 6.82
C GLN A 110 -5.86 -16.10 7.63
N LYS A 111 -6.75 -16.73 8.38
CA LYS A 111 -7.71 -16.02 9.24
C LYS A 111 -7.02 -15.40 10.45
N ASP A 112 -7.28 -14.12 10.69
CA ASP A 112 -6.77 -13.40 11.86
C ASP A 112 -7.09 -14.13 13.16
N GLY A 113 -6.11 -14.18 14.07
CA GLY A 113 -6.21 -14.92 15.35
C GLY A 113 -6.25 -16.45 15.22
N SER A 114 -5.90 -17.04 14.06
CA SER A 114 -5.85 -18.49 13.90
C SER A 114 -4.83 -18.97 12.86
N ASP A 115 -4.51 -20.26 12.89
CA ASP A 115 -3.65 -20.91 11.87
C ASP A 115 -4.45 -21.49 10.69
N LYS A 116 -5.74 -21.12 10.56
CA LYS A 116 -6.62 -21.66 9.52
C LYS A 116 -6.51 -20.85 8.24
N TRP A 117 -6.33 -21.57 7.14
CA TRP A 117 -6.28 -21.02 5.78
C TRP A 117 -7.60 -21.25 5.04
N VAL A 118 -8.02 -20.28 4.24
CA VAL A 118 -9.21 -20.35 3.39
C VAL A 118 -8.91 -19.79 2.00
N HIS A 119 -9.66 -20.25 1.01
CA HIS A 119 -9.51 -19.81 -0.37
C HIS A 119 -10.64 -18.84 -0.72
N CYS A 120 -10.31 -17.61 -1.05
CA CYS A 120 -11.27 -16.56 -1.40
C CYS A 120 -11.24 -16.30 -2.90
N ALA A 121 -12.41 -16.21 -3.53
CA ALA A 121 -12.53 -15.94 -4.96
C ALA A 121 -12.21 -14.46 -5.28
N TYR A 122 -11.76 -14.20 -6.50
CA TYR A 122 -11.57 -12.84 -7.05
C TYR A 122 -12.87 -12.11 -7.45
N SER A 123 -14.02 -12.52 -6.89
CA SER A 123 -15.35 -12.15 -7.37
C SER A 123 -15.85 -10.74 -7.00
N SER A 124 -15.10 -9.90 -6.29
CA SER A 124 -15.41 -8.47 -6.12
C SER A 124 -14.15 -7.61 -6.12
N PRO A 125 -14.11 -6.44 -6.79
CA PRO A 125 -12.88 -5.64 -6.95
C PRO A 125 -12.22 -5.14 -5.65
N THR A 126 -12.78 -5.40 -4.47
CA THR A 126 -12.32 -4.86 -3.19
C THR A 126 -11.23 -5.73 -2.56
N ASN A 127 -10.02 -5.17 -2.43
CA ASN A 127 -9.01 -5.51 -1.41
C ASN A 127 -8.19 -6.80 -1.58
N TYR A 128 -7.87 -7.21 -2.80
CA TYR A 128 -7.08 -8.44 -2.97
C TYR A 128 -5.59 -8.27 -2.71
N GLN A 129 -5.08 -7.05 -2.88
CA GLN A 129 -3.68 -6.77 -2.65
C GLN A 129 -3.49 -5.44 -1.92
N MET A 130 -2.40 -5.37 -1.17
CA MET A 130 -1.89 -4.13 -0.61
C MET A 130 -0.93 -3.47 -1.60
N THR A 131 -0.84 -2.15 -1.49
CA THR A 131 0.22 -1.31 -2.02
C THR A 131 0.81 -0.53 -0.87
N CYS A 132 2.13 -0.32 -0.89
CA CYS A 132 2.85 0.41 0.14
C CYS A 132 3.74 1.48 -0.50
N SER A 133 3.78 2.68 0.07
CA SER A 133 4.60 3.78 -0.47
C SER A 133 5.98 3.91 0.18
N ASP A 134 6.22 3.22 1.30
CA ASP A 134 7.48 3.25 2.04
C ASP A 134 7.98 1.82 2.28
N CYS A 135 8.94 1.39 1.46
CA CYS A 135 9.48 0.05 1.44
C CYS A 135 11.00 0.05 1.24
N SER A 136 11.65 -0.91 1.88
CA SER A 136 13.08 -1.19 1.78
C SER A 136 13.31 -2.61 1.25
N SER A 137 14.50 -2.82 0.68
CA SER A 137 14.89 -4.13 0.12
C SER A 137 15.44 -5.07 1.18
#